data_AF-A0A935IFL6-F1
#
_entry.id   AF-A0A935IFL6-F1
#
_cell.length_a   1.000
_cell.length_b   1.000
_cell.length_c   1.000
_cell.angle_alpha   90.00
_cell.angle_beta   90.00
_cell.angle_gamma   90.00
#
_symmetry.space_group_name_H-M   'P 1'
#
loop_
_entity.id
_entity.type
_entity.pdbx_description
1 polymer ?
#
loop_
_entity_poly.entity_id
_entity_poly.type
_entity_poly.pdbx_seq_one_letter_code
_entity_poly.pdbx_strand_id
1 'polypeptide(L)'
;MRLDPRTRKSLSRRGNLRVENAYIESFNGRFRDECLNEHWFLTMAYARRVIEAWRIEYNTQRPHSSLGDLTPEEFAKIGPELLPPFGRETALRGRP
;
A
#
# COMPACT_ATOMS: atom_id res chain seq x y z
N MET A 1 -2.31 17.50 -30.04
CA MET A 1 -1.95 16.09 -29.78
C MET A 1 -3.13 15.44 -29.03
N ARG A 2 -4.00 14.71 -29.73
CA ARG A 2 -5.18 14.06 -29.13
C ARG A 2 -4.77 12.68 -28.61
N LEU A 3 -4.98 12.42 -27.33
CA LEU A 3 -4.71 11.13 -26.70
C LEU A 3 -5.67 10.07 -27.27
N ASP A 4 -5.14 8.87 -27.54
CA ASP A 4 -5.87 7.73 -28.07
C ASP A 4 -6.97 7.25 -27.09
N PRO A 5 -8.22 6.99 -27.54
CA PRO A 5 -9.32 6.60 -26.65
C PRO A 5 -9.14 5.23 -25.97
N ARG A 6 -8.26 4.36 -26.47
CA ARG A 6 -8.07 2.98 -25.96
C ARG A 6 -7.06 2.90 -24.82
N THR A 7 -6.25 3.94 -24.58
CA THR A 7 -5.31 4.01 -23.46
C THR A 7 -5.85 4.75 -22.24
N ARG A 8 -7.09 5.28 -22.31
CA ARG A 8 -7.74 5.98 -21.19
C ARG A 8 -8.48 5.02 -20.25
N LYS A 9 -7.84 3.91 -19.85
CA LYS A 9 -8.37 3.09 -18.75
C LYS A 9 -8.02 3.77 -17.42
N SER A 10 -9.07 4.00 -16.63
CA SER A 10 -9.12 4.13 -15.16
C SER A 10 -9.10 5.50 -14.45
N LEU A 11 -8.98 6.65 -15.10
CA LEU A 11 -9.03 7.95 -14.39
C LEU A 11 -10.47 8.52 -14.18
N SER A 12 -11.52 7.70 -14.30
CA SER A 12 -12.92 8.16 -14.21
C SER A 12 -13.81 7.28 -13.34
N ARG A 13 -13.45 7.13 -12.06
CA ARG A 13 -14.41 6.83 -10.98
C ARG A 13 -14.18 7.84 -9.87
N ARG A 14 -14.86 8.98 -9.97
CA ARG A 14 -14.84 10.06 -8.97
C ARG A 14 -15.40 9.51 -7.66
N GLY A 15 -14.54 9.23 -6.69
CA GLY A 15 -14.92 8.80 -5.34
C GLY A 15 -13.74 8.29 -4.51
N ASN A 16 -12.90 7.40 -5.07
CA ASN A 16 -11.90 6.64 -4.30
C ASN A 16 -10.44 7.10 -4.45
N LEU A 17 -10.13 7.97 -5.43
CA LEU A 17 -8.76 8.35 -5.77
C LEU A 17 -7.96 8.94 -4.59
N ARG A 18 -8.61 9.66 -3.66
CA ARG A 18 -7.88 10.22 -2.49
C ARG A 18 -7.43 9.15 -1.51
N VAL A 19 -8.25 8.13 -1.27
CA VAL A 19 -7.94 7.07 -0.30
C VAL A 19 -6.97 6.06 -0.91
N GLU A 20 -7.17 5.71 -2.19
CA GLU A 20 -6.23 4.88 -2.95
C GLU A 20 -4.85 5.54 -3.04
N ASN A 21 -4.80 6.85 -3.28
CA ASN A 21 -3.54 7.59 -3.31
C ASN A 21 -2.87 7.66 -1.93
N ALA A 22 -3.63 7.88 -0.85
CA ALA A 22 -3.07 7.93 0.50
C ALA A 22 -2.41 6.60 0.92
N TYR A 23 -3.00 5.47 0.54
CA TYR A 23 -2.42 4.16 0.81
C TYR A 23 -1.09 3.95 0.07
N ILE A 24 -1.07 4.22 -1.24
CA ILE A 24 0.16 4.04 -2.04
C ILE A 24 1.25 5.04 -1.64
N GLU A 25 0.88 6.25 -1.22
CA GLU A 25 1.80 7.25 -0.68
C GLU A 25 2.44 6.76 0.63
N SER A 26 1.66 6.22 1.56
CA SER A 26 2.18 5.66 2.82
C SER A 26 3.11 4.46 2.58
N PHE A 27 2.74 3.57 1.66
CA PHE A 27 3.59 2.46 1.25
C PHE A 27 4.92 2.96 0.66
N ASN A 28 4.87 3.89 -0.29
CA ASN A 28 6.06 4.41 -0.96
C ASN A 28 7.00 5.15 0.02
N GLY A 29 6.44 5.88 0.99
CA GLY A 29 7.23 6.51 2.05
C GLY A 29 8.01 5.49 2.87
N ARG A 30 7.33 4.48 3.42
CA ARG A 30 7.97 3.42 4.21
C ARG A 30 8.98 2.62 3.41
N PHE A 31 8.65 2.25 2.17
CA PHE A 31 9.58 1.52 1.31
C PHE A 31 10.87 2.32 1.07
N ARG A 32 10.76 3.64 0.89
CA ARG A 32 11.93 4.48 0.70
C ARG A 32 12.77 4.57 1.97
N ASP A 33 12.14 4.84 3.11
CA ASP A 33 12.86 5.10 4.36
C ASP A 33 13.47 3.84 4.97
N GLU A 34 12.75 2.71 4.92
CA GLU A 34 13.14 1.48 5.61
C GLU A 34 13.86 0.47 4.69
N CYS A 35 13.63 0.50 3.38
CA CYS A 35 14.31 -0.41 2.46
C CYS A 35 15.39 0.29 1.66
N LEU A 36 15.03 1.32 0.90
CA LEU A 36 15.95 1.90 -0.08
C LEU A 36 17.04 2.76 0.58
N ASN A 37 16.71 3.53 1.61
CA ASN A 37 17.67 4.41 2.29
C ASN A 37 18.61 3.65 3.23
N GLU A 38 18.21 2.48 3.75
CA GLU A 38 19.04 1.66 4.64
C GLU A 38 20.10 0.82 3.90
N HIS A 39 19.94 0.63 2.58
CA HIS A 39 20.76 -0.31 1.82
C HIS A 39 21.57 0.37 0.71
N TRP A 40 22.89 0.16 0.72
CA TRP A 40 23.73 0.47 -0.43
C TRP A 40 23.71 -0.70 -1.42
N PHE A 41 23.06 -0.52 -2.56
CA PHE A 41 22.93 -1.59 -3.55
C PHE A 41 24.17 -1.70 -4.43
N LEU A 42 25.01 -2.70 -4.15
CA LEU A 42 26.23 -2.96 -4.92
C LEU A 42 25.95 -3.68 -6.25
N THR A 43 24.86 -4.44 -6.34
CA THR A 43 24.46 -5.16 -7.57
C THR A 43 22.94 -5.23 -7.69
N MET A 44 22.46 -5.38 -8.92
CA MET A 44 21.02 -5.53 -9.19
C MET A 44 20.44 -6.83 -8.61
N ALA A 45 21.25 -7.90 -8.55
CA ALA A 45 20.85 -9.16 -7.94
C ALA A 45 20.66 -9.02 -6.42
N TYR A 46 21.55 -8.28 -5.76
CA TYR A 46 21.40 -7.96 -4.34
C TYR A 46 20.17 -7.09 -4.09
N ALA A 47 19.99 -6.02 -4.86
CA ALA A 47 18.81 -5.16 -4.76
C ALA A 47 17.50 -5.95 -4.88
N ARG A 48 17.40 -6.85 -5.85
CA ARG A 48 16.22 -7.70 -6.03
C ARG A 48 15.93 -8.56 -4.81
N ARG A 49 16.96 -9.15 -4.19
CA ARG A 49 16.80 -10.00 -2.99
C ARG A 49 16.32 -9.18 -1.79
N VAL A 50 16.95 -8.02 -1.55
CA VAL A 50 16.58 -7.14 -0.43
C VAL A 50 15.15 -6.62 -0.59
N ILE A 51 14.79 -6.13 -1.77
CA ILE A 51 13.45 -5.60 -2.05
C ILE A 51 12.39 -6.70 -1.91
N GLU A 52 12.69 -7.92 -2.39
CA GLU A 52 11.76 -9.05 -2.26
C GLU A 52 11.56 -9.45 -0.80
N ALA A 53 12.63 -9.55 -0.02
CA ALA A 53 12.56 -9.85 1.41
C ALA A 53 11.72 -8.79 2.15
N TRP A 54 11.99 -7.51 1.89
CA TRP A 54 11.24 -6.41 2.50
C TRP A 54 9.75 -6.45 2.11
N ARG A 55 9.43 -6.74 0.84
CA ARG A 55 8.03 -6.88 0.38
C ARG A 55 7.31 -7.99 1.10
N ILE A 56 7.96 -9.14 1.29
CA ILE A 56 7.38 -10.28 2.03
C ILE A 56 7.14 -9.87 3.48
N GLU A 57 8.12 -9.26 4.15
CA GLU A 57 7.97 -8.80 5.54
C GLU A 57 6.80 -7.81 5.68
N TYR A 58 6.74 -6.79 4.83
CA TYR A 58 5.68 -5.79 4.85
C TYR A 58 4.29 -6.43 4.72
N ASN A 59 4.11 -7.37 3.80
CA ASN A 59 2.81 -7.98 3.54
C ASN A 59 2.38 -9.01 4.60
N THR A 60 3.34 -9.64 5.31
CA THR A 60 3.06 -10.81 6.16
C THR A 60 3.26 -10.60 7.65
N GLN A 61 4.03 -9.58 8.07
CA GLN A 61 4.42 -9.41 9.47
C GLN A 61 3.99 -8.08 10.07
N ARG A 62 3.62 -7.09 9.25
CA ARG A 62 3.34 -5.73 9.73
C ARG A 62 1.83 -5.47 9.82
N PRO A 63 1.25 -5.44 11.03
CA PRO A 63 -0.13 -5.05 11.20
C PRO A 63 -0.30 -3.55 10.96
N HIS A 64 -1.38 -3.18 10.27
CA HIS A 64 -1.72 -1.78 9.99
C HIS A 64 -3.01 -1.40 10.69
N SER A 65 -2.98 -0.36 11.51
CA SER A 65 -4.15 0.16 12.22
C SER A 65 -5.28 0.62 11.29
N SER A 66 -4.93 1.10 10.09
CA SER A 66 -5.90 1.41 9.02
C SER A 66 -6.59 0.18 8.43
N LEU A 67 -6.00 -1.00 8.61
CA LEU A 67 -6.56 -2.31 8.22
C LEU A 67 -7.18 -3.05 9.42
N GLY A 68 -7.35 -2.39 10.57
CA GLY A 68 -7.86 -3.04 11.79
C GLY A 68 -6.82 -3.91 12.49
N ASP A 69 -5.55 -3.48 12.49
CA ASP A 69 -4.38 -4.19 13.05
C ASP A 69 -4.12 -5.54 12.38
N LEU A 70 -4.54 -5.68 11.13
CA LEU A 70 -4.25 -6.80 10.26
C LEU A 70 -3.07 -6.50 9.35
N THR A 71 -2.35 -7.54 8.96
CA THR A 71 -1.37 -7.46 7.88
C THR A 71 -2.07 -7.31 6.52
N PRO A 72 -1.39 -6.78 5.49
CA PRO A 72 -1.98 -6.66 4.16
C PRO A 72 -2.46 -8.01 3.60
N GLU A 73 -1.75 -9.11 3.88
CA GLU A 73 -2.15 -10.44 3.44
C GLU A 73 -3.39 -10.96 4.18
N GLU A 74 -3.49 -10.75 5.50
CA GLU A 74 -4.68 -11.11 6.27
C GLU A 74 -5.91 -10.32 5.84
N PHE A 75 -5.75 -9.02 5.62
CA PHE A 75 -6.81 -8.17 5.10
C PHE A 75 -7.31 -8.64 3.73
N ALA A 76 -6.39 -9.04 2.83
CA ALA A 76 -6.73 -9.56 1.51
C ALA A 76 -7.50 -10.90 1.58
N LYS A 77 -7.19 -11.76 2.56
CA LYS A 77 -7.88 -13.04 2.78
C LYS A 77 -9.30 -12.88 3.32
N ILE A 78 -9.51 -11.90 4.19
CA ILE A 78 -10.83 -11.62 4.80
C ILE A 78 -11.76 -10.92 3.82
N GLY A 79 -11.21 -10.06 2.96
CA GLY A 79 -11.99 -9.21 2.06
C GLY A 79 -12.68 -8.06 2.79
N PRO A 80 -12.96 -6.94 2.11
CA PRO A 80 -13.45 -5.71 2.75
C PRO A 80 -14.84 -5.83 3.39
N GLU A 81 -15.59 -6.88 3.05
CA GLU A 81 -16.97 -7.08 3.49
C GLU A 81 -17.08 -7.64 4.92
N LEU A 82 -16.04 -8.34 5.39
CA LEU A 82 -16.01 -9.05 6.67
C LEU A 82 -15.23 -8.33 7.78
N LEU A 83 -14.78 -7.10 7.55
CA LEU A 83 -14.14 -6.30 8.60
C LEU A 83 -15.14 -5.95 9.72
N PRO A 84 -14.77 -6.14 11.00
CA PRO A 84 -15.57 -5.67 12.11
C PRO A 84 -15.73 -4.12 12.05
N PRO A 85 -16.84 -3.57 12.57
CA PRO A 85 -17.21 -2.15 12.38
C PRO A 85 -16.15 -1.15 12.86
N PHE A 86 -15.22 -1.57 13.73
CA PHE A 86 -14.09 -0.76 14.20
C PHE A 86 -13.13 -0.29 13.09
N GLY A 87 -13.03 -1.02 11.96
CA GLY A 87 -12.19 -0.65 10.83
C GLY A 87 -12.83 0.32 9.82
N ARG A 88 -14.14 0.61 9.95
CA ARG A 88 -14.87 1.48 9.00
C ARG A 88 -14.74 2.97 9.33
N GLU A 89 -14.48 3.33 10.59
CA GLU A 89 -14.45 4.73 11.05
C GLU A 89 -13.04 5.35 11.18
N THR A 90 -11.98 4.54 11.34
CA THR A 90 -10.61 5.04 11.59
C THR A 90 -9.97 5.71 10.37
N ALA A 91 -10.47 5.45 9.16
CA ALA A 91 -9.99 6.10 7.93
C ALA A 91 -10.54 7.53 7.71
N LEU A 92 -11.58 7.96 8.45
CA LEU A 92 -12.25 9.25 8.23
C LEU A 92 -12.05 10.27 9.36
N ARG A 93 -11.46 9.87 10.49
CA ARG A 93 -11.11 10.80 11.57
C ARG A 93 -9.61 10.81 11.79
N GLY A 94 -8.96 11.79 11.15
CA GLY A 94 -7.67 12.28 11.61
C GLY A 94 -7.73 12.46 13.13
N ARG A 95 -6.80 11.81 13.82
CA ARG A 95 -6.57 12.01 15.25
C ARG A 95 -5.31 12.85 15.44
N PRO A 96 -5.25 13.59 16.56
CA PRO A 96 -4.91 15.01 16.65
C PRO A 96 -3.48 15.38 16.27
#